data_AF-A0A2N1Q1D1-F1
#
_entry.id   AF-A0A2N1Q1D1-F1
#
_cell.length_a   1.000
_cell.length_b   1.000
_cell.length_c   1.000
_cell.angle_alpha   90.00
_cell.angle_beta   90.00
_cell.angle_gamma   90.00
#
_symmetry.space_group_name_H-M   'P 1'
#
loop_
_entity.id
_entity.type
_entity.pdbx_description
1 polymer ?
#
loop_
_entity_poly.entity_id
_entity_poly.type
_entity_poly.pdbx_seq_one_letter_code
_entity_poly.pdbx_strand_id
1 'polypeptide(L)'
;MGAATILLEQELDDRVKFCISDCGYNDFKKFLLERLSRSHFPKFSFYFINFFVKIITGFSLDQVSPIKAINESKIPIMFIHGKQDKLIGYHHSVEMYETYGNSKKLFLADNNATHAYSYFSDKDKYIENVKGFLKEYVYDKI
;
A
#
# COMPACT_ATOMS: atom_id res chain seq x y z
N MET A 1 7.82 1.47 0.83
CA MET A 1 8.39 0.21 1.35
C MET A 1 7.67 -0.24 2.61
N GLY A 2 7.65 0.55 3.70
CA GLY A 2 6.98 0.16 4.96
C GLY A 2 5.50 -0.24 4.80
N ALA A 3 4.72 0.51 4.01
CA ALA A 3 3.34 0.17 3.71
C ALA A 3 3.17 -1.23 3.09
N ALA A 4 4.01 -1.60 2.12
CA ALA A 4 3.94 -2.93 1.52
C ALA A 4 4.33 -4.02 2.53
N THR A 5 5.37 -3.79 3.35
CA THR A 5 5.80 -4.73 4.38
C THR A 5 4.67 -5.04 5.37
N ILE A 6 4.02 -4.02 5.94
CA ILE A 6 2.96 -4.26 6.93
C ILE A 6 1.72 -4.92 6.33
N LEU A 7 1.41 -4.65 5.06
CA LEU A 7 0.31 -5.30 4.35
C LEU A 7 0.62 -6.78 4.04
N LEU A 8 1.85 -7.09 3.63
CA LEU A 8 2.30 -8.46 3.39
C LEU A 8 2.33 -9.29 4.68
N GLU A 9 2.70 -8.66 5.80
CA GLU A 9 2.74 -9.32 7.12
C GLU A 9 1.36 -9.82 7.58
N GLN A 10 0.26 -9.28 7.01
CA GLN A 10 -1.10 -9.71 7.36
C GLN A 10 -1.42 -11.16 7.00
N GLU A 11 -0.64 -11.76 6.10
CA GLU A 11 -0.76 -13.18 5.77
C GLU A 11 -0.01 -14.07 6.78
N LEU A 12 0.91 -13.50 7.57
CA LEU A 12 1.88 -14.26 8.37
C LEU A 12 1.72 -14.11 9.88
N ASP A 13 1.32 -12.93 10.36
CA ASP A 13 1.34 -12.59 11.79
C ASP A 13 -0.01 -12.07 12.30
N ASP A 14 -0.65 -12.86 13.16
CA ASP A 14 -1.94 -12.56 13.79
C ASP A 14 -1.84 -11.64 15.02
N ARG A 15 -0.61 -11.26 15.41
CA ARG A 15 -0.37 -10.32 16.50
C ARG A 15 -0.70 -8.89 16.09
N VAL A 16 -0.63 -8.57 14.80
CA VAL A 16 -1.03 -7.25 14.29
C VAL A 16 -2.53 -7.06 14.54
N LYS A 17 -2.91 -5.96 15.19
CA LYS A 17 -4.32 -5.67 15.54
C LYS A 17 -4.98 -4.63 14.66
N PHE A 18 -4.19 -3.80 13.99
CA PHE A 18 -4.64 -2.83 12.98
C PHE A 18 -3.44 -2.43 12.12
N CYS A 19 -3.69 -1.85 10.94
CA CYS A 19 -2.65 -1.40 10.03
C CYS A 19 -2.98 -0.02 9.45
N ILE A 20 -1.97 0.85 9.32
CA ILE A 20 -2.06 2.10 8.56
C ILE A 20 -1.02 2.03 7.44
N SER A 21 -1.48 2.00 6.19
CA SER A 21 -0.66 1.91 4.98
C SER A 21 -0.65 3.27 4.27
N ASP A 22 0.46 4.01 4.38
CA ASP A 22 0.67 5.28 3.68
C ASP A 22 1.51 5.11 2.41
N CYS A 23 0.97 5.52 1.27
CA CYS A 23 1.57 5.42 -0.07
C CYS A 23 1.93 3.97 -0.49
N GLY A 24 1.08 3.00 -0.13
CA GLY A 24 1.26 1.59 -0.49
C GLY A 24 0.95 1.29 -1.96
N TYR A 25 1.69 0.35 -2.56
CA TYR A 25 1.31 -0.27 -3.84
C TYR A 25 0.53 -1.57 -3.57
N ASN A 26 -0.29 -2.00 -4.53
CA ASN A 26 -1.14 -3.16 -4.38
C ASN A 26 -0.53 -4.47 -4.90
N ASP A 27 0.30 -4.39 -5.94
CA ASP A 27 1.01 -5.50 -6.55
C ASP A 27 2.32 -5.01 -7.14
N PHE A 28 3.43 -5.66 -6.80
CA PHE A 28 4.76 -5.16 -7.17
C PHE A 28 5.02 -5.25 -8.67
N LYS A 29 4.54 -6.29 -9.34
CA LYS A 29 4.67 -6.44 -10.79
C LYS A 29 3.89 -5.33 -11.50
N LYS A 30 2.63 -5.09 -11.10
CA LYS A 30 1.80 -4.02 -11.67
C LYS A 30 2.49 -2.66 -11.51
N PHE A 31 2.90 -2.33 -10.28
CA PHE A 31 3.63 -1.11 -9.98
C PHE A 31 4.90 -0.95 -10.83
N LEU A 32 5.74 -1.98 -10.91
CA LEU A 32 7.00 -1.91 -11.64
C LEU A 32 6.77 -1.77 -13.15
N LEU A 33 5.79 -2.48 -13.72
CA LEU A 33 5.43 -2.34 -15.14
C LEU A 33 4.90 -0.93 -15.47
N GLU A 34 4.09 -0.34 -14.60
CA GLU A 34 3.66 1.07 -14.73
C GLU A 34 4.87 2.01 -14.71
N ARG A 35 5.81 1.79 -13.77
CA ARG A 35 7.01 2.62 -13.63
C ARG A 35 7.95 2.51 -14.82
N LEU A 36 8.16 1.30 -15.35
CA LEU A 36 8.95 1.05 -16.56
C LEU A 36 8.33 1.74 -17.77
N SER A 37 7.00 1.67 -17.92
CA SER A 37 6.26 2.34 -18.99
C SER A 37 6.47 3.87 -18.98
N ARG A 38 6.48 4.49 -17.78
CA ARG A 38 6.73 5.93 -17.63
C ARG A 38 8.19 6.33 -17.91
N SER A 39 9.13 5.41 -17.66
CA SER A 39 10.56 5.60 -17.93
C SER A 39 10.97 5.28 -19.38
N HIS A 40 10.03 4.95 -20.27
CA HIS A 40 10.32 4.49 -21.64
C HIS A 40 11.23 3.24 -21.67
N PHE A 41 11.24 2.47 -20.58
CA PHE A 41 12.02 1.24 -20.48
C PHE A 41 11.16 0.06 -20.94
N PRO A 42 11.71 -0.92 -21.69
CA PRO A 42 10.90 -2.00 -22.22
C PRO A 42 10.27 -2.86 -21.11
N LYS A 43 8.96 -3.02 -21.11
CA LYS A 43 8.22 -3.82 -20.10
C LYS A 43 8.71 -5.26 -19.97
N PHE A 44 9.26 -5.83 -21.05
CA PHE A 44 9.81 -7.18 -21.02
C PHE A 44 11.00 -7.32 -20.08
N SER A 45 11.68 -6.22 -19.73
CA SER A 45 12.81 -6.23 -18.79
C SER A 45 12.42 -6.76 -17.41
N PHE A 46 11.15 -6.61 -17.02
CA PHE A 46 10.61 -7.19 -15.79
C PHE A 46 10.87 -8.70 -15.72
N TYR A 47 10.65 -9.43 -16.82
CA TYR A 47 10.83 -10.88 -16.84
C TYR A 47 12.29 -11.28 -16.66
N PHE A 48 13.22 -10.53 -17.25
CA PHE A 48 14.66 -10.73 -17.04
C PHE A 48 15.06 -10.45 -15.59
N ILE A 49 14.63 -9.30 -15.05
CA ILE A 49 14.90 -8.95 -13.64
C ILE A 49 14.36 -10.03 -12.71
N ASN A 50 13.10 -10.43 -12.90
CA ASN A 50 12.46 -11.44 -12.07
C ASN A 50 13.15 -12.81 -12.19
N PHE A 51 13.59 -13.19 -13.39
CA PHE A 51 14.36 -14.42 -13.60
C PHE A 51 15.67 -14.40 -12.80
N PHE A 52 16.46 -13.33 -12.91
CA PHE A 52 17.72 -13.21 -12.17
C PHE A 52 17.49 -13.15 -10.66
N VAL A 53 16.49 -12.39 -10.19
CA VAL A 53 16.12 -12.36 -8.77
C VAL A 53 15.79 -13.77 -8.29
N LYS A 54 14.96 -14.52 -9.02
CA LYS A 54 14.60 -15.89 -8.66
C LYS A 54 15.79 -16.84 -8.63
N ILE A 55 16.75 -16.71 -9.54
CA ILE A 55 17.98 -17.51 -9.52
C ILE A 55 18.86 -17.18 -8.31
N ILE A 56 19.01 -15.88 -7.98
CA ILE A 56 19.92 -15.43 -6.92
C ILE A 56 19.34 -15.66 -5.52
N THR A 57 18.05 -15.39 -5.34
CA THR A 57 17.40 -15.38 -4.02
C THR A 57 16.45 -16.54 -3.79
N GLY A 58 16.12 -17.32 -4.83
CA GLY A 58 15.07 -18.35 -4.79
C GLY A 58 13.65 -17.80 -4.82
N PHE A 59 13.47 -16.47 -4.83
CA PHE A 59 12.19 -15.79 -4.67
C PHE A 59 11.74 -15.09 -5.96
N SER A 60 10.44 -15.15 -6.28
CA SER A 60 9.88 -14.43 -7.44
C SER A 60 9.24 -13.12 -7.03
N LEU A 61 9.54 -12.05 -7.74
CA LEU A 61 8.88 -10.75 -7.60
C LEU A 61 7.37 -10.83 -7.88
N ASP A 62 6.90 -11.83 -8.63
CA ASP A 62 5.47 -12.09 -8.83
C ASP A 62 4.74 -12.49 -7.52
N GLN A 63 5.48 -12.89 -6.48
CA GLN A 63 4.92 -13.26 -5.18
C GLN A 63 4.65 -12.03 -4.28
N VAL A 64 5.22 -10.86 -4.61
CA VAL A 64 5.05 -9.63 -3.81
C VAL A 64 3.71 -8.96 -4.18
N SER A 65 2.64 -9.33 -3.49
CA SER A 65 1.29 -8.85 -3.78
C SER A 65 0.51 -8.47 -2.51
N PRO A 66 0.68 -7.22 -2.01
CA PRO A 66 -0.07 -6.71 -0.85
C PRO A 66 -1.59 -6.89 -0.93
N ILE A 67 -2.18 -6.72 -2.12
CA ILE A 67 -3.63 -6.90 -2.32
C ILE A 67 -4.09 -8.34 -2.08
N LYS A 68 -3.24 -9.33 -2.35
CA LYS A 68 -3.54 -10.73 -2.03
C LYS A 68 -3.35 -11.01 -0.55
N ALA A 69 -2.26 -10.51 0.04
CA ALA A 69 -1.93 -10.73 1.45
C ALA A 69 -3.02 -10.19 2.39
N ILE A 70 -3.64 -9.06 2.07
CA ILE A 70 -4.73 -8.51 2.90
C ILE A 70 -6.06 -9.25 2.73
N ASN A 71 -6.25 -10.10 1.72
CA ASN A 71 -7.56 -10.69 1.43
C ASN A 71 -8.08 -11.59 2.56
N GLU A 72 -7.18 -12.31 3.23
CA GLU A 72 -7.51 -13.17 4.37
C GLU A 72 -7.47 -12.43 5.72
N SER A 73 -6.97 -11.20 5.72
CA SER A 73 -6.85 -10.38 6.93
C SER A 73 -8.22 -9.91 7.41
N LYS A 74 -8.39 -9.83 8.73
CA LYS A 74 -9.64 -9.36 9.38
C LYS A 74 -9.44 -8.11 10.22
N ILE A 75 -8.22 -7.57 10.26
CA ILE A 75 -7.91 -6.41 11.09
C ILE A 75 -8.44 -5.13 10.44
N PRO A 76 -8.67 -4.07 11.21
CA PRO A 76 -8.90 -2.75 10.64
C PRO A 76 -7.69 -2.26 9.83
N ILE A 77 -7.91 -1.81 8.59
CA ILE A 77 -6.85 -1.26 7.73
C ILE A 77 -7.21 0.15 7.26
N MET A 78 -6.33 1.12 7.53
CA MET A 78 -6.41 2.46 6.96
C MET A 78 -5.43 2.58 5.79
N PHE A 79 -5.93 3.05 4.65
CA PHE A 79 -5.13 3.40 3.48
C PHE A 79 -5.01 4.92 3.38
N ILE A 80 -3.77 5.40 3.30
CA ILE A 80 -3.46 6.83 3.10
C ILE A 80 -2.69 6.97 1.79
N HIS A 81 -3.00 7.99 1.00
CA HIS A 81 -2.26 8.27 -0.22
C HIS A 81 -2.37 9.74 -0.65
N GLY A 82 -1.29 10.30 -1.18
CA GLY A 82 -1.33 11.61 -1.83
C GLY A 82 -1.90 11.54 -3.25
N LYS A 83 -2.85 12.42 -3.59
CA LYS A 83 -3.47 12.46 -4.94
C LYS A 83 -2.49 12.82 -6.06
N GLN A 84 -1.37 13.48 -5.73
CA GLN A 84 -0.33 13.86 -6.69
C GLN A 84 0.91 12.98 -6.60
N ASP A 85 0.81 11.80 -5.98
CA ASP A 85 1.88 10.82 -5.99
C ASP A 85 2.11 10.31 -7.43
N LYS A 86 3.25 10.69 -8.00
CA LYS A 86 3.70 10.27 -9.32
C LYS A 86 4.61 9.03 -9.28
N LEU A 87 5.07 8.63 -8.09
CA LEU A 87 5.88 7.44 -7.89
C LEU A 87 4.97 6.21 -7.82
N ILE A 88 4.00 6.22 -6.91
CA ILE A 88 2.98 5.19 -6.74
C ILE A 88 1.65 5.90 -6.89
N GLY A 89 0.84 5.55 -7.89
CA GLY A 89 -0.44 6.25 -8.05
C GLY A 89 -1.40 5.93 -6.90
N TYR A 90 -2.22 6.90 -6.50
CA TYR A 90 -3.21 6.71 -5.44
C TYR A 90 -4.23 5.60 -5.75
N HIS A 91 -4.39 5.24 -7.03
CA HIS A 91 -5.23 4.13 -7.48
C HIS A 91 -4.85 2.80 -6.82
N HIS A 92 -3.59 2.60 -6.45
CA HIS A 92 -3.19 1.40 -5.71
C HIS A 92 -3.87 1.29 -4.33
N SER A 93 -3.93 2.40 -3.57
CA SER A 93 -4.65 2.43 -2.30
C SER A 93 -6.16 2.31 -2.48
N VAL A 94 -6.72 2.91 -3.54
CA VAL A 94 -8.15 2.80 -3.86
C VAL A 94 -8.53 1.36 -4.18
N GLU A 95 -7.79 0.68 -5.05
CA GLU A 95 -8.05 -0.71 -5.45
C GLU A 95 -7.97 -1.67 -4.26
N MET A 96 -6.99 -1.49 -3.36
CA MET A 96 -6.92 -2.26 -2.11
C MET A 96 -8.10 -1.96 -1.18
N TYR A 97 -8.46 -0.67 -1.03
CA TYR A 97 -9.62 -0.27 -0.22
C TYR A 97 -10.91 -0.88 -0.77
N GLU A 98 -11.14 -0.84 -2.08
CA GLU A 98 -12.35 -1.39 -2.70
C GLU A 98 -12.43 -2.91 -2.54
N THR A 99 -11.31 -3.61 -2.73
CA THR A 99 -11.23 -5.07 -2.63
C THR A 99 -11.36 -5.59 -1.19
N TYR A 100 -10.82 -4.87 -0.21
CA TYR A 100 -10.78 -5.34 1.17
C TYR A 100 -12.18 -5.38 1.81
N GLY A 101 -12.64 -6.55 2.27
CA GLY A 101 -14.02 -6.74 2.74
C GLY A 101 -14.29 -6.33 4.19
N ASN A 102 -13.25 -6.13 4.98
CA ASN A 102 -13.37 -5.90 6.43
C ASN A 102 -13.28 -4.40 6.80
N SER A 103 -13.21 -4.12 8.10
CA SER A 103 -13.09 -2.75 8.64
C SER A 103 -11.97 -1.97 7.96
N LYS A 104 -12.33 -0.85 7.33
CA LYS A 104 -11.40 -0.11 6.46
C LYS A 104 -11.67 1.37 6.44
N LYS A 105 -10.63 2.15 6.19
CA LYS A 105 -10.72 3.60 5.96
C LYS A 105 -9.79 4.02 4.84
N LEU A 106 -10.20 5.02 4.06
CA LEU A 106 -9.38 5.62 3.01
C LEU A 106 -9.27 7.11 3.24
N PHE A 107 -8.04 7.61 3.20
CA PHE A 107 -7.76 9.05 3.17
C PHE A 107 -6.88 9.37 1.95
N LEU A 108 -7.44 10.16 1.04
CA LEU A 108 -6.71 10.68 -0.11
C LEU A 108 -6.33 12.13 0.18
N ALA A 109 -5.07 12.35 0.54
CA ALA A 109 -4.55 13.68 0.80
C ALA A 109 -4.53 14.50 -0.49
N ASP A 110 -5.10 15.70 -0.42
CA ASP A 110 -5.08 16.69 -1.50
C ASP A 110 -4.00 17.75 -1.22
N ASN A 111 -4.05 18.91 -1.87
CA ASN A 111 -3.12 20.04 -1.66
C ASN A 111 -1.67 19.73 -2.07
N ASN A 112 -1.47 19.21 -3.27
CA ASN A 112 -0.14 18.86 -3.77
C ASN A 112 0.58 17.77 -2.96
N ALA A 113 -0.18 16.89 -2.30
CA ALA A 113 0.34 15.71 -1.63
C ALA A 113 1.01 14.75 -2.64
N THR A 114 2.35 14.78 -2.67
CA THR A 114 3.19 13.84 -3.43
C THR A 114 3.56 12.62 -2.59
N HIS A 115 4.43 11.75 -3.11
CA HIS A 115 4.86 10.53 -2.42
C HIS A 115 5.38 10.83 -1.00
N ALA A 116 4.81 10.15 -0.01
CA ALA A 116 5.13 10.31 1.41
C ALA A 116 5.00 11.76 1.94
N TYR A 117 4.21 12.60 1.28
CA TYR A 117 4.02 14.01 1.65
C TYR A 117 2.62 14.34 2.18
N SER A 118 1.74 13.34 2.28
CA SER A 118 0.35 13.47 2.76
C SER A 118 0.22 14.18 4.11
N TYR A 119 1.16 13.93 5.04
CA TYR A 119 1.18 14.59 6.35
C TYR A 119 1.58 16.07 6.26
N PHE A 120 2.50 16.41 5.36
CA PHE A 120 3.03 17.78 5.25
C PHE A 120 2.13 18.67 4.39
N SER A 121 1.39 18.11 3.43
CA SER A 121 0.46 18.85 2.58
C SER A 121 -0.80 19.30 3.31
N ASP A 122 -1.30 18.48 4.26
CA ASP A 122 -2.50 18.79 5.04
C ASP A 122 -2.45 18.07 6.40
N LYS A 123 -1.61 18.63 7.29
CA LYS A 123 -1.31 18.04 8.61
C LYS A 123 -2.56 17.84 9.46
N ASP A 124 -3.45 18.82 9.48
CA ASP A 124 -4.63 18.79 10.34
C ASP A 124 -5.58 17.67 9.90
N LYS A 125 -5.87 17.57 8.59
CA LYS A 125 -6.70 16.48 8.07
C LYS A 125 -6.04 15.12 8.22
N TYR A 126 -4.73 15.01 8.04
CA TYR A 126 -4.02 13.75 8.26
C TYR A 126 -4.22 13.27 9.70
N ILE A 127 -3.94 14.16 10.67
CA ILE A 127 -4.09 13.86 12.10
C ILE A 127 -5.54 13.54 12.45
N GLU A 128 -6.51 14.28 11.92
CA GLU A 128 -7.93 14.03 12.13
C GLU A 128 -8.33 12.64 11.64
N ASN A 129 -7.93 12.27 10.42
CA ASN A 129 -8.27 10.98 9.82
C ASN A 129 -7.64 9.81 10.58
N VAL A 130 -6.36 9.94 10.98
CA VAL A 130 -5.66 8.93 11.78
C VAL A 130 -6.29 8.80 13.16
N LYS A 131 -6.55 9.92 13.87
CA LYS A 131 -7.24 9.89 15.16
C LYS A 131 -8.63 9.28 15.05
N GLY A 132 -9.37 9.62 13.99
CA GLY A 132 -10.69 9.06 13.73
C GLY A 132 -10.63 7.54 13.54
N PHE A 133 -9.67 7.04 12.75
CA PHE A 133 -9.44 5.61 12.59
C PHE A 133 -9.11 4.92 13.92
N LEU A 134 -8.18 5.48 14.70
CA LEU A 134 -7.78 4.91 15.98
C LEU A 134 -8.94 4.91 16.99
N LYS A 135 -9.75 5.97 17.03
CA LYS A 135 -10.93 6.04 17.89
C LYS A 135 -11.95 4.96 17.51
N GLU A 136 -12.26 4.84 16.23
CA GLU A 136 -13.29 3.93 15.73
C GLU A 136 -12.91 2.45 15.89
N TYR A 137 -11.63 2.11 15.75
CA TYR A 137 -11.19 0.72 15.62
C TYR A 137 -10.22 0.22 16.69
N VAL A 138 -9.58 1.11 17.44
CA VAL A 138 -8.50 0.75 18.38
C VAL A 138 -8.89 1.08 19.83
N TYR A 139 -9.24 2.34 20.13
CA TYR A 139 -9.37 2.78 21.52
C TYR A 139 -10.59 2.21 22.27
N ASP A 140 -11.68 1.89 21.58
CA ASP A 140 -12.86 1.28 22.22
C ASP A 140 -12.78 -0.27 22.28
N LYS A 141 -11.67 -0.88 21.85
CA LYS A 141 -11.50 -2.34 21.71
C LYS A 141 -10.25 -2.91 22.42
N ILE A 142 -9.51 -2.09 23.16
CA ILE A 142 -8.38 -2.47 24.03
C ILE A 142 -8.79 -2.21 25.47
#